data_AF-A0A7S0YLU1-F1
#
_entry.id   AF-A0A7S0YLU1-F1
#
_cell.length_a   1.000
_cell.length_b   1.000
_cell.length_c   1.000
_cell.angle_alpha   90.00
_cell.angle_beta   90.00
_cell.angle_gamma   90.00
#
_symmetry.space_group_name_H-M   'P 1'
#
loop_
_entity.id
_entity.type
_entity.pdbx_description
1 polymer ?
#
loop_
_entity_poly.entity_id
_entity_poly.type
_entity_poly.pdbx_seq_one_letter_code
_entity_poly.pdbx_strand_id
1 'polypeptide(L)'
;MILLVRSFFFFSFLFSLCQGAIEEESLFIGWQGEKNIVRSPNIGNKDDTKPWVEQISWKPRAYVYHNFLTKSEARHIVNVAGKHMKRSTVVGENDKGVVSNYRTSYGTFINRNVDAVIDSIEQRIALWTHLPPINQEDMQVLRYGATNKYGPHTDGLGRVATVLMYLVAPEAGGETAFINSEWATQGQASRATSMNLSDCAKGHVAFKPKMGDALLFYDRKPDYKTEDSNSEHTGCPVVSGVKWNAVKWIHGEPFNANSYSMSRGDWMHKNDPDPGMCVNRHSQCEAWANVDECNKNSQYMADNCALACKLCSPCSDNDKECINSNRAKAGYLILEAKELASLLD
;
A
#
# COMPACT_ATOMS: atom_id res chain seq x y z
N MET A 1 -8.28 84.00 12.88
CA MET A 1 -6.86 84.04 12.50
C MET A 1 -6.63 82.92 11.50
N ILE A 2 -6.29 83.29 10.27
CA ILE A 2 -6.16 82.46 9.07
C ILE A 2 -4.86 81.64 9.13
N LEU A 3 -4.84 80.39 8.64
CA LEU A 3 -3.88 79.91 7.62
C LEU A 3 -4.09 78.45 7.21
N LEU A 4 -4.29 78.28 5.89
CA LEU A 4 -4.07 77.09 5.08
C LEU A 4 -2.57 76.73 5.03
N VAL A 5 -2.24 75.48 4.67
CA VAL A 5 -1.45 75.08 3.46
C VAL A 5 -0.82 73.66 3.58
N ARG A 6 -1.28 72.78 2.66
CA ARG A 6 -0.61 71.78 1.78
C ARG A 6 0.21 70.59 2.32
N SER A 7 -0.26 69.41 1.88
CA SER A 7 0.41 68.27 1.21
C SER A 7 1.94 68.20 1.14
N PHE A 8 2.51 67.01 1.41
CA PHE A 8 3.14 66.06 0.44
C PHE A 8 4.13 65.06 1.11
N PHE A 9 4.21 63.83 0.56
CA PHE A 9 5.23 62.77 0.73
C PHE A 9 5.37 62.13 2.14
N PHE A 10 5.20 60.82 2.34
CA PHE A 10 6.02 59.74 1.77
C PHE A 10 5.22 58.43 1.65
N PHE A 11 5.04 57.98 0.41
CA PHE A 11 4.77 56.59 0.04
C PHE A 11 6.13 56.04 -0.39
N SER A 12 6.63 54.97 0.24
CA SER A 12 7.66 54.03 -0.24
C SER A 12 8.55 53.56 0.91
N PHE A 13 8.37 52.32 1.37
CA PHE A 13 9.38 51.25 1.34
C PHE A 13 8.91 50.10 2.24
N LEU A 14 8.39 49.04 1.62
CA LEU A 14 8.51 47.65 2.08
C LEU A 14 8.09 46.74 0.90
N PHE A 15 8.76 46.95 -0.23
CA PHE A 15 8.95 45.93 -1.26
C PHE A 15 10.33 45.32 -1.00
N SER A 16 10.41 44.33 -0.12
CA SER A 16 11.53 43.39 -0.11
C SER A 16 11.18 42.20 0.78
N LEU A 17 11.50 41.00 0.28
CA LEU A 17 11.35 39.67 0.90
C LEU A 17 9.98 38.98 0.75
N CYS A 18 9.49 38.92 -0.48
CA CYS A 18 8.80 37.72 -0.99
C CYS A 18 9.56 37.21 -2.24
N GLN A 19 10.84 36.88 -2.06
CA GLN A 19 11.61 36.08 -3.02
C GLN A 19 12.07 34.85 -2.25
N GLY A 20 11.17 33.87 -2.18
CA GLY A 20 11.42 32.60 -1.48
C GLY A 20 10.26 31.60 -1.52
N ALA A 21 9.16 31.91 -2.22
CA ALA A 21 7.95 31.07 -2.21
C ALA A 21 7.52 30.55 -3.59
N ILE A 22 8.42 30.49 -4.59
CA ILE A 22 8.05 30.15 -5.97
C ILE A 22 8.46 28.71 -6.39
N GLU A 23 9.08 27.91 -5.52
CA GLU A 23 9.55 26.57 -5.92
C GLU A 23 8.71 25.38 -5.42
N GLU A 24 7.86 25.53 -4.41
CA GLU A 24 7.04 24.40 -3.89
C GLU A 24 5.63 24.29 -4.47
N GLU A 25 5.02 25.37 -4.99
CA GLU A 25 3.63 25.30 -5.49
C GLU A 25 3.47 24.45 -6.76
N SER A 26 4.57 24.18 -7.48
CA SER A 26 4.55 23.29 -8.66
C SER A 26 4.44 21.79 -8.35
N LEU A 27 4.37 21.40 -7.07
CA LEU A 27 4.31 20.00 -6.63
C LEU A 27 2.88 19.46 -6.44
N PHE A 28 1.84 20.30 -6.52
CA PHE A 28 0.46 19.87 -6.24
C PHE A 28 -0.39 19.78 -7.51
N ILE A 29 -0.27 18.65 -8.19
CA ILE A 29 -0.99 18.32 -9.43
C ILE A 29 -2.35 17.68 -9.10
N GLY A 30 -3.43 18.16 -9.75
CA GLY A 30 -4.56 17.29 -10.11
C GLY A 30 -5.86 17.40 -9.30
N TRP A 31 -6.00 18.38 -8.39
CA TRP A 31 -7.23 18.51 -7.59
C TRP A 31 -8.36 19.27 -8.33
N GLN A 32 -8.06 20.31 -9.12
CA GLN A 32 -9.08 21.11 -9.85
C GLN A 32 -9.15 20.85 -11.37
N GLY A 33 -8.61 19.73 -11.86
CA GLY A 33 -8.59 19.46 -13.31
C GLY A 33 -7.55 20.28 -14.08
N GLU A 34 -6.55 20.83 -13.37
CA GLU A 34 -5.39 21.48 -13.98
C GLU A 34 -4.64 20.47 -14.85
N LYS A 35 -4.59 20.76 -16.15
CA LYS A 35 -3.74 20.03 -17.10
C LYS A 35 -2.32 20.50 -16.84
N ASN A 36 -1.41 19.57 -16.53
CA ASN A 36 0.02 19.85 -16.64
C ASN A 36 0.28 20.46 -18.03
N ILE A 37 0.69 21.73 -18.06
CA ILE A 37 1.40 22.24 -19.23
C ILE A 37 2.70 21.46 -19.21
N VAL A 38 2.80 20.45 -20.08
CA VAL A 38 4.05 19.72 -20.31
C VAL A 38 5.07 20.76 -20.77
N ARG A 39 5.85 21.31 -19.84
CA ARG A 39 7.18 21.80 -20.20
C ARG A 39 7.88 20.57 -20.73
N SER A 40 8.20 20.58 -22.03
CA SER A 40 9.01 19.52 -22.64
C SER A 40 10.14 19.20 -21.68
N PRO A 41 10.21 17.98 -21.13
CA PRO A 41 11.27 17.65 -20.20
C PRO A 41 12.55 17.72 -21.04
N ASN A 42 13.45 18.63 -20.69
CA ASN A 42 14.84 18.45 -21.07
C ASN A 42 15.21 17.04 -20.57
N ILE A 43 15.40 16.13 -21.52
CA ILE A 43 15.85 14.76 -21.32
C ILE A 43 17.33 14.88 -20.93
N GLY A 44 17.58 15.25 -19.69
CA GLY A 44 18.91 15.42 -19.12
C GLY A 44 18.83 15.29 -17.62
N ASN A 45 19.29 14.15 -17.10
CA ASN A 45 19.46 13.82 -15.68
C ASN A 45 18.31 14.29 -14.75
N LYS A 46 17.14 13.63 -14.83
CA LYS A 46 16.35 13.50 -13.62
C LYS A 46 17.14 12.60 -12.68
N ASP A 47 17.52 13.14 -11.52
CA ASP A 47 18.03 12.34 -10.42
C ASP A 47 16.90 11.39 -9.98
N ASP A 48 16.93 10.15 -10.48
CA ASP A 48 15.91 9.12 -10.26
C ASP A 48 15.87 8.63 -8.80
N THR A 49 16.59 9.29 -7.89
CA THR A 49 16.52 9.08 -6.45
C THR A 49 15.56 10.03 -5.74
N LYS A 50 15.20 11.16 -6.36
CA LYS A 50 14.29 12.14 -5.75
C LYS A 50 12.82 11.78 -5.98
N PRO A 51 11.93 12.05 -5.01
CA PRO A 51 10.50 11.82 -5.18
C PRO A 51 9.89 12.75 -6.25
N TRP A 52 9.05 12.23 -7.14
CA TRP A 52 8.31 13.02 -8.13
C TRP A 52 7.01 12.32 -8.58
N VAL A 53 6.04 13.08 -9.10
CA VAL A 53 4.72 12.55 -9.49
C VAL A 53 4.54 12.55 -11.01
N GLU A 54 4.14 11.41 -11.57
CA GLU A 54 3.70 11.24 -12.96
C GLU A 54 2.19 11.07 -13.02
N GLN A 55 1.49 11.91 -13.79
CA GLN A 55 0.10 11.63 -14.15
C GLN A 55 0.04 10.65 -15.31
N ILE A 56 -0.63 9.51 -15.14
CA ILE A 56 -0.73 8.47 -16.18
C ILE A 56 -2.10 8.38 -16.83
N SER A 57 -3.17 8.85 -16.16
CA SER A 57 -4.51 8.89 -16.74
C SER A 57 -5.42 9.96 -16.11
N TRP A 58 -6.42 10.38 -16.87
CA TRP A 58 -7.58 11.16 -16.42
C TRP A 58 -8.86 10.31 -16.30
N LYS A 59 -8.87 9.12 -16.90
CA LYS A 59 -9.99 8.17 -16.92
C LYS A 59 -9.40 6.76 -16.70
N PRO A 60 -9.23 6.33 -15.44
CA PRO A 60 -9.55 7.06 -14.21
C PRO A 60 -8.49 8.12 -13.89
N ARG A 61 -8.74 8.97 -12.90
CA ARG A 61 -7.67 9.83 -12.35
C ARG A 61 -6.62 8.91 -11.71
N ALA A 62 -5.44 8.83 -12.30
CA ALA A 62 -4.36 7.96 -11.84
C ALA A 62 -2.99 8.65 -11.92
N TYR A 63 -2.21 8.50 -10.85
CA TYR A 63 -0.92 9.16 -10.64
C TYR A 63 0.08 8.18 -10.03
N VAL A 64 1.31 8.20 -10.50
CA VAL A 64 2.42 7.45 -9.91
C VAL A 64 3.28 8.43 -9.13
N TYR A 65 3.52 8.16 -7.85
CA TYR A 65 4.53 8.84 -7.06
C TYR A 65 5.79 7.96 -7.04
N HIS A 66 6.77 8.37 -7.83
CA HIS A 66 8.07 7.70 -7.90
C HIS A 66 8.90 7.97 -6.66
N ASN A 67 9.60 6.96 -6.15
CA ASN A 67 10.41 7.02 -4.92
C ASN A 67 9.60 7.47 -3.69
N PHE A 68 8.34 7.03 -3.59
CA PHE A 68 7.44 7.36 -2.49
C PHE A 68 7.89 6.73 -1.16
N LEU A 69 8.28 5.46 -1.17
CA LEU A 69 8.87 4.76 -0.04
C LEU A 69 10.37 4.68 -0.19
N THR A 70 11.06 4.88 0.92
CA THR A 70 12.44 4.43 1.07
C THR A 70 12.51 2.90 1.13
N LYS A 71 13.68 2.33 0.83
CA LYS A 71 13.91 0.87 0.98
C LYS A 71 13.69 0.39 2.41
N SER A 72 14.09 1.18 3.41
CA SER A 72 13.90 0.85 4.83
C SER A 72 12.42 0.82 5.21
N GLU A 73 11.61 1.74 4.70
CA GLU A 73 10.15 1.73 4.88
C GLU A 73 9.50 0.50 4.22
N ALA A 74 9.89 0.18 2.98
CA ALA A 74 9.38 -1.01 2.29
C ALA A 74 9.76 -2.29 3.06
N ARG A 75 11.00 -2.38 3.54
CA ARG A 75 11.49 -3.49 4.38
C ARG A 75 10.71 -3.59 5.68
N HIS A 76 10.44 -2.46 6.33
CA HIS A 76 9.68 -2.41 7.57
C HIS A 76 8.27 -2.97 7.38
N ILE A 77 7.54 -2.52 6.35
CA ILE A 77 6.20 -3.04 6.02
C ILE A 77 6.23 -4.56 5.81
N VAL A 78 7.19 -5.07 5.02
CA VAL A 78 7.29 -6.52 4.76
C VAL A 78 7.63 -7.30 6.03
N ASN A 79 8.48 -6.77 6.93
CA ASN A 79 8.82 -7.42 8.19
C ASN A 79 7.64 -7.51 9.14
N VAL A 80 6.85 -6.43 9.27
CA VAL A 80 5.64 -6.41 10.11
C VAL A 80 4.59 -7.36 9.53
N ALA A 81 4.33 -7.30 8.23
CA ALA A 81 3.32 -8.14 7.57
C ALA A 81 3.72 -9.61 7.49
N GLY A 82 4.98 -9.91 7.18
CA GLY A 82 5.47 -11.26 6.87
C GLY A 82 5.15 -12.29 7.96
N LYS A 83 5.13 -11.86 9.22
CA LYS A 83 4.76 -12.70 10.37
C LYS A 83 3.32 -13.19 10.34
N HIS A 84 2.41 -12.50 9.66
CA HIS A 84 0.97 -12.77 9.72
C HIS A 84 0.33 -13.09 8.36
N MET A 85 1.16 -13.35 7.34
CA MET A 85 0.69 -13.66 5.98
C MET A 85 0.04 -15.05 5.92
N LYS A 86 -1.26 -15.09 5.63
CA LYS A 86 -2.02 -16.31 5.31
C LYS A 86 -2.61 -16.19 3.92
N ARG A 87 -3.26 -17.26 3.45
CA ARG A 87 -3.96 -17.25 2.16
C ARG A 87 -5.01 -16.12 2.13
N SER A 88 -4.95 -15.23 1.12
CA SER A 88 -5.91 -14.14 1.00
C SER A 88 -7.33 -14.65 0.73
N THR A 89 -8.30 -13.94 1.29
CA THR A 89 -9.72 -14.10 1.02
C THR A 89 -10.26 -12.94 0.18
N VAL A 90 -11.42 -13.14 -0.45
CA VAL A 90 -12.27 -12.09 -1.02
C VAL A 90 -13.51 -11.92 -0.13
N VAL A 91 -14.20 -10.78 -0.23
CA VAL A 91 -15.50 -10.60 0.45
C VAL A 91 -16.53 -11.48 -0.26
N GLY A 92 -17.06 -12.47 0.45
CA GLY A 92 -18.12 -13.36 -0.01
C GLY A 92 -19.50 -12.89 0.46
N GLU A 93 -20.49 -13.76 0.30
CA GLU A 93 -21.86 -13.51 0.78
C GLU A 93 -21.87 -13.28 2.30
N ASN A 94 -22.60 -12.26 2.75
CA ASN A 94 -22.68 -11.82 4.15
C ASN A 94 -21.38 -11.24 4.75
N ASP A 95 -20.58 -10.54 3.94
CA ASP A 95 -19.34 -9.86 4.37
C ASP A 95 -18.25 -10.78 4.96
N LYS A 96 -18.36 -12.09 4.74
CA LYS A 96 -17.38 -13.07 5.22
C LYS A 96 -16.25 -13.27 4.22
N GLY A 97 -15.01 -13.39 4.70
CA GLY A 97 -13.87 -13.74 3.86
C GLY A 97 -13.95 -15.17 3.32
N VAL A 98 -13.90 -15.32 2.00
CA VAL A 98 -13.87 -16.63 1.31
C VAL A 98 -12.58 -16.78 0.49
N VAL A 99 -11.92 -17.93 0.55
CA VAL A 99 -10.77 -18.24 -0.32
C VAL A 99 -11.26 -18.44 -1.75
N SER A 100 -10.63 -17.77 -2.72
CA SER A 100 -11.09 -17.78 -4.12
C SER A 100 -9.92 -17.96 -5.10
N ASN A 101 -10.22 -18.51 -6.28
CA ASN A 101 -9.30 -18.54 -7.42
C ASN A 101 -9.21 -17.19 -8.14
N TYR A 102 -10.08 -16.24 -7.78
CA TYR A 102 -10.09 -14.89 -8.31
C TYR A 102 -8.98 -14.02 -7.72
N ARG A 103 -8.65 -14.24 -6.44
CA ARG A 103 -7.52 -13.62 -5.74
C ARG A 103 -6.65 -14.70 -5.16
N THR A 104 -5.47 -14.87 -5.73
CA THR A 104 -4.58 -15.97 -5.39
C THR A 104 -3.31 -15.53 -4.67
N SER A 105 -3.35 -14.41 -3.94
CA SER A 105 -2.25 -13.92 -3.11
C SER A 105 -2.22 -14.55 -1.71
N TYR A 106 -1.14 -14.30 -0.99
CA TYR A 106 -1.13 -14.29 0.47
C TYR A 106 -1.32 -12.85 0.94
N GLY A 107 -1.91 -12.64 2.12
CA GLY A 107 -2.14 -11.30 2.64
C GLY A 107 -2.34 -11.24 4.14
N THR A 108 -2.20 -10.02 4.66
CA THR A 108 -2.52 -9.65 6.03
C THR A 108 -2.87 -8.16 6.10
N PHE A 109 -3.27 -7.69 7.28
CA PHE A 109 -3.51 -6.28 7.55
C PHE A 109 -2.55 -5.79 8.63
N ILE A 110 -2.03 -4.58 8.44
CA ILE A 110 -1.32 -3.81 9.46
C ILE A 110 -2.25 -2.70 9.93
N ASN A 111 -2.50 -2.64 11.24
CA ASN A 111 -3.35 -1.61 11.84
C ASN A 111 -2.80 -0.21 11.57
N ARG A 112 -3.71 0.77 11.53
CA ARG A 112 -3.33 2.18 11.42
C ARG A 112 -2.51 2.67 12.60
N ASN A 113 -1.55 3.55 12.35
CA ASN A 113 -0.73 4.20 13.38
C ASN A 113 -0.09 3.20 14.37
N VAL A 114 0.31 2.03 13.86
CA VAL A 114 0.83 0.92 14.67
C VAL A 114 2.20 1.21 15.26
N ASP A 115 3.01 1.98 14.53
CA ASP A 115 4.31 2.49 14.92
C ASP A 115 4.64 3.75 14.13
N ALA A 116 5.75 4.42 14.50
CA ALA A 116 6.14 5.69 13.91
C ALA A 116 6.48 5.61 12.41
N VAL A 117 6.93 4.46 11.90
CA VAL A 117 7.24 4.29 10.47
C VAL A 117 5.95 4.22 9.68
N ILE A 118 5.01 3.37 10.12
CA ILE A 118 3.70 3.25 9.48
C ILE A 118 2.91 4.56 9.58
N ASP A 119 2.88 5.22 10.74
CA ASP A 119 2.23 6.52 10.88
C ASP A 119 2.83 7.56 9.93
N SER A 120 4.16 7.65 9.83
CA SER A 120 4.81 8.57 8.89
C SER A 120 4.39 8.33 7.43
N ILE A 121 4.21 7.07 7.03
CA ILE A 121 3.75 6.71 5.68
C ILE A 121 2.28 7.11 5.50
N GLU A 122 1.43 6.85 6.50
CA GLU A 122 0.00 7.22 6.49
C GLU A 122 -0.21 8.74 6.42
N GLN A 123 0.61 9.51 7.13
CA GLN A 123 0.63 10.98 7.04
C GLN A 123 1.08 11.44 5.64
N ARG A 124 2.09 10.80 5.05
CA ARG A 124 2.53 11.10 3.68
C ARG A 124 1.44 10.82 2.64
N ILE A 125 0.71 9.71 2.81
CA ILE A 125 -0.48 9.40 2.00
C ILE A 125 -1.54 10.48 2.18
N ALA A 126 -1.78 10.92 3.41
CA ALA A 126 -2.78 11.96 3.70
C ALA A 126 -2.43 13.30 3.06
N LEU A 127 -1.15 13.69 3.07
CA LEU A 127 -0.66 14.90 2.40
C LEU A 127 -0.85 14.81 0.87
N TRP A 128 -0.56 13.66 0.26
CA TRP A 128 -0.71 13.49 -1.18
C TRP A 128 -2.17 13.44 -1.65
N THR A 129 -3.04 12.82 -0.85
CA THR A 129 -4.46 12.61 -1.20
C THR A 129 -5.38 13.72 -0.70
N HIS A 130 -4.89 14.58 0.20
CA HIS A 130 -5.67 15.56 0.95
C HIS A 130 -6.81 14.93 1.77
N LEU A 131 -6.67 13.66 2.15
CA LEU A 131 -7.62 12.93 2.98
C LEU A 131 -6.93 12.51 4.28
N PRO A 132 -7.43 12.90 5.47
CA PRO A 132 -6.72 12.69 6.72
C PRO A 132 -6.56 11.20 7.06
N PRO A 133 -5.56 10.81 7.87
CA PRO A 133 -5.32 9.41 8.22
C PRO A 133 -6.52 8.69 8.86
N ILE A 134 -7.39 9.42 9.55
CA ILE A 134 -8.62 8.89 10.15
C ILE A 134 -9.61 8.33 9.11
N ASN A 135 -9.50 8.74 7.84
CA ASN A 135 -10.31 8.24 6.73
C ASN A 135 -9.73 6.98 6.08
N GLN A 136 -8.48 6.63 6.40
CA GLN A 136 -7.81 5.48 5.79
C GLN A 136 -8.27 4.20 6.49
N GLU A 137 -8.29 3.08 5.78
CA GLU A 137 -8.45 1.74 6.38
C GLU A 137 -7.11 1.21 6.92
N ASP A 138 -7.11 0.04 7.57
CA ASP A 138 -5.87 -0.67 7.88
C ASP A 138 -5.10 -1.02 6.59
N MET A 139 -3.76 -1.01 6.63
CA MET A 139 -2.93 -1.24 5.45
C MET A 139 -2.96 -2.73 5.08
N GLN A 140 -3.46 -3.06 3.89
CA GLN A 140 -3.46 -4.45 3.42
C GLN A 140 -2.15 -4.76 2.71
N VAL A 141 -1.37 -5.74 3.21
CA VAL A 141 -0.13 -6.18 2.57
C VAL A 141 -0.35 -7.50 1.86
N LEU A 142 0.18 -7.63 0.64
CA LEU A 142 -0.07 -8.77 -0.23
C LEU A 142 1.21 -9.27 -0.89
N ARG A 143 1.27 -10.59 -1.07
CA ARG A 143 2.34 -11.29 -1.77
C ARG A 143 1.75 -12.14 -2.89
N TYR A 144 2.24 -11.91 -4.10
CA TYR A 144 1.93 -12.68 -5.30
C TYR A 144 3.19 -13.41 -5.76
N GLY A 145 3.15 -14.75 -5.77
CA GLY A 145 4.16 -15.56 -6.44
C GLY A 145 3.80 -15.80 -7.91
N ALA A 146 4.62 -16.58 -8.61
CA ALA A 146 4.36 -16.97 -10.00
C ALA A 146 2.91 -17.46 -10.18
N THR A 147 2.25 -16.98 -11.23
CA THR A 147 0.84 -17.23 -11.60
C THR A 147 -0.22 -16.61 -10.69
N ASN A 148 0.14 -16.05 -9.52
CA ASN A 148 -0.82 -15.39 -8.66
C ASN A 148 -1.32 -14.09 -9.31
N LYS A 149 -2.61 -13.81 -9.15
CA LYS A 149 -3.30 -12.67 -9.77
C LYS A 149 -4.44 -12.15 -8.91
N TYR A 150 -4.97 -11.01 -9.31
CA TYR A 150 -6.28 -10.51 -8.85
C TYR A 150 -7.05 -10.01 -10.08
N GLY A 151 -8.23 -10.58 -10.34
CA GLY A 151 -9.01 -10.24 -11.53
C GLY A 151 -9.53 -8.78 -11.54
N PRO A 152 -10.16 -8.35 -12.66
CA PRO A 152 -10.71 -7.00 -12.82
C PRO A 152 -11.83 -6.65 -11.83
N HIS A 153 -11.60 -5.65 -10.98
CA HIS A 153 -12.54 -5.19 -9.96
C HIS A 153 -12.48 -3.68 -9.76
N THR A 154 -13.47 -3.13 -9.05
CA THR A 154 -13.41 -1.81 -8.43
C THR A 154 -13.21 -1.99 -6.93
N ASP A 155 -12.56 -1.03 -6.26
CA ASP A 155 -12.32 -1.15 -4.81
C ASP A 155 -13.61 -0.93 -3.99
N GLY A 156 -14.57 -0.18 -4.54
CA GLY A 156 -15.96 -0.10 -4.05
C GLY A 156 -16.11 0.37 -2.59
N LEU A 157 -17.17 -0.09 -1.93
CA LEU A 157 -17.38 0.00 -0.47
C LEU A 157 -17.30 1.44 0.12
N GLY A 158 -17.74 2.46 -0.62
CA GLY A 158 -17.67 3.85 -0.16
C GLY A 158 -16.28 4.48 -0.24
N ARG A 159 -15.27 3.74 -0.69
CA ARG A 159 -13.91 4.23 -0.89
C ARG A 159 -13.89 5.29 -2.00
N VAL A 160 -12.99 6.22 -1.84
CA VAL A 160 -12.79 7.39 -2.71
C VAL A 160 -11.51 7.25 -3.52
N ALA A 161 -10.45 6.80 -2.84
CA ALA A 161 -9.11 6.71 -3.40
C ALA A 161 -8.37 5.50 -2.85
N THR A 162 -7.46 5.00 -3.66
CA THR A 162 -6.58 3.89 -3.33
C THR A 162 -5.15 4.26 -3.61
N VAL A 163 -4.28 4.03 -2.63
CA VAL A 163 -2.82 4.11 -2.81
C VAL A 163 -2.23 2.72 -2.76
N LEU A 164 -1.63 2.30 -3.87
CA LEU A 164 -0.97 1.01 -4.04
C LEU A 164 0.55 1.21 -4.04
N MET A 165 1.20 0.84 -2.95
CA MET A 165 2.65 0.94 -2.77
C MET A 165 3.33 -0.36 -3.18
N TYR A 166 4.37 -0.28 -4.01
CA TYR A 166 5.12 -1.45 -4.48
C TYR A 166 6.35 -1.69 -3.60
N LEU A 167 6.32 -2.79 -2.84
CA LEU A 167 7.34 -3.14 -1.85
C LEU A 167 8.45 -3.99 -2.45
N VAL A 168 8.09 -4.94 -3.32
CA VAL A 168 9.02 -5.76 -4.10
C VAL A 168 8.45 -5.90 -5.50
N ALA A 169 9.29 -5.60 -6.50
CA ALA A 169 8.92 -5.73 -7.91
C ALA A 169 9.26 -7.14 -8.41
N PRO A 170 8.34 -7.81 -9.14
CA PRO A 170 8.65 -9.07 -9.82
C PRO A 170 9.59 -8.80 -11.01
N GLU A 171 10.32 -9.82 -11.49
CA GLU A 171 11.16 -9.60 -12.68
C GLU A 171 10.31 -9.48 -13.96
N ALA A 172 9.16 -10.18 -14.02
CA ALA A 172 8.21 -10.11 -15.13
C ALA A 172 6.74 -10.22 -14.71
N GLY A 173 5.87 -9.49 -15.41
CA GLY A 173 4.43 -9.42 -15.12
C GLY A 173 4.11 -8.58 -13.88
N GLY A 174 2.96 -8.84 -13.25
CA GLY A 174 2.57 -8.18 -12.01
C GLY A 174 2.13 -6.72 -12.16
N GLU A 175 1.88 -6.24 -13.38
CA GLU A 175 1.38 -4.88 -13.61
C GLU A 175 0.05 -4.61 -12.90
N THR A 176 -0.18 -3.35 -12.55
CA THR A 176 -1.54 -2.86 -12.25
C THR A 176 -2.07 -2.19 -13.51
N ALA A 177 -3.16 -2.71 -14.07
CA ALA A 177 -3.74 -2.23 -15.33
C ALA A 177 -5.20 -1.82 -15.16
N PHE A 178 -5.61 -0.72 -15.80
CA PHE A 178 -6.97 -0.20 -15.77
C PHE A 178 -7.70 -0.60 -17.06
N ILE A 179 -8.75 -1.41 -16.96
CA ILE A 179 -9.33 -2.10 -18.12
C ILE A 179 -9.99 -1.12 -19.09
N ASN A 180 -10.73 -0.15 -18.55
CA ASN A 180 -11.46 0.85 -19.32
C ASN A 180 -10.77 2.21 -19.21
N SER A 181 -9.56 2.35 -19.77
CA SER A 181 -8.73 3.54 -19.54
C SER A 181 -7.99 4.06 -20.77
N GLU A 182 -7.59 5.33 -20.69
CA GLU A 182 -6.81 6.02 -21.71
C GLU A 182 -5.58 6.70 -21.07
N TRP A 183 -4.43 6.60 -21.73
CA TRP A 183 -3.21 7.31 -21.30
C TRP A 183 -3.44 8.81 -21.32
N ALA A 184 -2.89 9.53 -20.33
CA ALA A 184 -3.08 10.97 -20.23
C ALA A 184 -2.51 11.75 -21.43
N THR A 185 -1.52 11.19 -22.15
CA THR A 185 -0.94 11.77 -23.36
C THR A 185 -0.66 10.72 -24.44
N GLN A 186 -0.66 11.15 -25.71
CA GLN A 186 -0.26 10.28 -26.83
C GLN A 186 1.19 9.82 -26.69
N GLY A 187 2.10 10.66 -26.16
CA GLY A 187 3.49 10.28 -25.91
C GLY A 187 3.61 9.12 -24.91
N GLN A 188 2.78 9.11 -23.86
CA GLN A 188 2.72 7.97 -22.93
C GLN A 188 2.16 6.72 -23.60
N ALA A 189 1.11 6.84 -24.42
CA ALA A 189 0.58 5.71 -25.18
C ALA A 189 1.63 5.11 -26.14
N SER A 190 2.38 5.95 -26.85
CA SER A 190 3.47 5.51 -27.73
C SER A 190 4.65 4.91 -26.96
N ARG A 191 4.95 5.41 -25.74
CA ARG A 191 5.96 4.80 -24.87
C ARG A 191 5.50 3.44 -24.34
N ALA A 192 4.21 3.28 -24.07
CA ALA A 192 3.65 2.02 -23.57
C ALA A 192 3.75 0.88 -24.62
N THR A 193 3.72 1.18 -25.92
CA THR A 193 3.90 0.15 -26.96
C THR A 193 5.33 -0.36 -27.06
N SER A 194 6.31 0.42 -26.60
CA SER A 194 7.71 -0.02 -26.50
C SER A 194 8.06 -0.60 -25.13
N MET A 195 7.17 -0.49 -24.14
CA MET A 195 7.31 -1.19 -22.87
C MET A 195 7.03 -2.69 -23.05
N ASN A 196 7.86 -3.54 -22.44
CA ASN A 196 7.62 -4.98 -22.38
C ASN A 196 6.54 -5.33 -21.34
N LEU A 197 5.31 -4.81 -21.55
CA LEU A 197 4.14 -5.10 -20.74
C LEU A 197 3.63 -6.53 -21.03
N SER A 198 3.03 -7.17 -20.04
CA SER A 198 2.34 -8.45 -20.22
C SER A 198 1.09 -8.31 -21.08
N ASP A 199 0.60 -9.41 -21.66
CA ASP A 199 -0.64 -9.40 -22.47
C ASP A 199 -1.87 -8.94 -21.68
N CYS A 200 -1.85 -9.10 -20.35
CA CYS A 200 -2.87 -8.57 -19.45
C CYS A 200 -2.87 -7.03 -19.37
N ALA A 201 -1.71 -6.40 -19.54
CA ALA A 201 -1.52 -4.95 -19.40
C ALA A 201 -1.48 -4.21 -20.75
N LYS A 202 -1.10 -4.89 -21.83
CA LYS A 202 -1.05 -4.30 -23.18
C LYS A 202 -2.42 -3.74 -23.58
N GLY A 203 -2.40 -2.54 -24.16
CA GLY A 203 -3.62 -1.85 -24.61
C GLY A 203 -4.35 -1.06 -23.52
N HIS A 204 -3.90 -1.14 -22.27
CA HIS A 204 -4.47 -0.41 -21.14
C HIS A 204 -3.49 0.63 -20.60
N VAL A 205 -3.97 1.59 -19.80
CA VAL A 205 -3.09 2.30 -18.87
C VAL A 205 -2.63 1.30 -17.84
N ALA A 206 -1.32 1.10 -17.75
CA ALA A 206 -0.75 0.13 -16.84
C ALA A 206 0.55 0.64 -16.22
N PHE A 207 0.77 0.26 -14.97
CA PHE A 207 2.00 0.54 -14.26
C PHE A 207 2.75 -0.75 -13.95
N LYS A 208 4.02 -0.81 -14.38
CA LYS A 208 4.93 -1.90 -14.04
C LYS A 208 5.51 -1.64 -12.63
N PRO A 209 5.38 -2.57 -11.67
CA PRO A 209 5.88 -2.36 -10.33
C PRO A 209 7.37 -1.98 -10.30
N LYS A 210 7.69 -0.92 -9.57
CA LYS A 210 9.05 -0.54 -9.20
C LYS A 210 9.08 -0.37 -7.69
N MET A 211 10.02 -1.03 -7.01
CA MET A 211 10.14 -0.92 -5.55
C MET A 211 10.26 0.55 -5.14
N GLY A 212 9.47 0.96 -4.15
CA GLY A 212 9.46 2.32 -3.65
C GLY A 212 8.41 3.22 -4.29
N ASP A 213 7.91 2.89 -5.48
CA ASP A 213 6.87 3.68 -6.12
C ASP A 213 5.48 3.41 -5.51
N ALA A 214 4.59 4.38 -5.63
CA ALA A 214 3.19 4.25 -5.24
C ALA A 214 2.25 4.73 -6.35
N LEU A 215 1.18 3.97 -6.61
CA LEU A 215 0.13 4.32 -7.57
C LEU A 215 -1.11 4.80 -6.81
N LEU A 216 -1.54 6.04 -7.03
CA LEU A 216 -2.81 6.59 -6.57
C LEU A 216 -3.81 6.54 -7.72
N PHE A 217 -5.00 6.03 -7.45
CA PHE A 217 -6.15 6.21 -8.32
C PHE A 217 -7.43 6.46 -7.52
N TYR A 218 -8.45 6.99 -8.20
CA TYR A 218 -9.73 7.32 -7.59
C TYR A 218 -10.85 6.44 -8.14
N ASP A 219 -11.57 5.77 -7.24
CA ASP A 219 -12.80 5.01 -7.55
C ASP A 219 -14.03 5.90 -7.71
N ARG A 220 -13.90 7.20 -7.38
CA ARG A 220 -14.97 8.18 -7.50
C ARG A 220 -14.56 9.39 -8.33
N LYS A 221 -15.56 9.97 -8.99
CA LYS A 221 -15.46 11.27 -9.65
C LYS A 221 -15.17 12.37 -8.62
N PRO A 222 -14.74 13.58 -9.05
CA PRO A 222 -14.43 14.68 -8.14
C PRO A 222 -15.58 15.13 -7.21
N ASP A 223 -16.81 14.70 -7.47
CA ASP A 223 -17.96 14.94 -6.59
C ASP A 223 -17.98 14.03 -5.34
N TYR A 224 -17.06 13.08 -5.24
CA TYR A 224 -16.95 12.06 -4.18
C TYR A 224 -18.22 11.20 -3.97
N LYS A 225 -19.17 11.25 -4.92
CA LYS A 225 -20.47 10.58 -4.85
C LYS A 225 -20.64 9.59 -5.99
N THR A 226 -20.25 9.98 -7.19
CA THR A 226 -20.39 9.15 -8.39
C THR A 226 -19.20 8.23 -8.53
N GLU A 227 -19.44 6.94 -8.68
CA GLU A 227 -18.40 5.95 -8.98
C GLU A 227 -17.77 6.21 -10.36
N ASP A 228 -16.48 5.97 -10.49
CA ASP A 228 -15.77 6.06 -11.76
C ASP A 228 -15.59 4.66 -12.36
N SER A 229 -16.42 4.29 -13.33
CA SER A 229 -16.32 2.98 -14.00
C SER A 229 -14.98 2.75 -14.72
N ASN A 230 -14.18 3.80 -14.94
CA ASN A 230 -12.83 3.67 -15.50
C ASN A 230 -11.81 3.20 -14.45
N SER A 231 -12.15 3.22 -13.15
CA SER A 231 -11.28 2.73 -12.07
C SER A 231 -11.20 1.21 -11.98
N GLU A 232 -11.99 0.48 -12.80
CA GLU A 232 -11.88 -0.97 -12.90
C GLU A 232 -10.45 -1.36 -13.26
N HIS A 233 -9.82 -2.10 -12.35
CA HIS A 233 -8.41 -2.41 -12.42
C HIS A 233 -8.13 -3.86 -12.07
N THR A 234 -6.98 -4.35 -12.53
CA THR A 234 -6.55 -5.73 -12.34
C THR A 234 -5.10 -5.78 -11.88
N GLY A 235 -4.79 -6.79 -11.06
CA GLY A 235 -3.42 -7.19 -10.78
C GLY A 235 -3.01 -8.28 -11.74
N CYS A 236 -2.26 -7.92 -12.79
CA CYS A 236 -1.82 -8.87 -13.80
C CYS A 236 -0.99 -10.01 -13.19
N PRO A 237 -1.05 -11.22 -13.77
CA PRO A 237 -0.31 -12.36 -13.24
C PRO A 237 1.19 -12.06 -13.15
N VAL A 238 1.81 -12.47 -12.04
CA VAL A 238 3.28 -12.51 -11.95
C VAL A 238 3.78 -13.65 -12.83
N VAL A 239 4.67 -13.34 -13.77
CA VAL A 239 5.24 -14.32 -14.70
C VAL A 239 6.50 -14.94 -14.10
N SER A 240 7.38 -14.12 -13.52
CA SER A 240 8.55 -14.58 -12.77
C SER A 240 8.78 -13.72 -11.53
N GLY A 241 9.36 -14.33 -10.51
CA GLY A 241 9.70 -13.66 -9.26
C GLY A 241 8.52 -13.53 -8.33
N VAL A 242 8.56 -12.49 -7.50
CA VAL A 242 7.51 -12.19 -6.54
C VAL A 242 7.16 -10.72 -6.53
N LYS A 243 5.88 -10.42 -6.37
CA LYS A 243 5.39 -9.07 -6.16
C LYS A 243 4.91 -8.95 -4.72
N TRP A 244 5.43 -7.96 -4.01
CA TRP A 244 4.88 -7.49 -2.75
C TRP A 244 4.33 -6.09 -2.93
N ASN A 245 3.11 -5.86 -2.46
CA ASN A 245 2.52 -4.53 -2.43
C ASN A 245 1.71 -4.30 -1.15
N ALA A 246 1.53 -3.03 -0.81
CA ALA A 246 0.66 -2.58 0.26
C ALA A 246 -0.42 -1.68 -0.32
N VAL A 247 -1.67 -1.93 0.06
CA VAL A 247 -2.85 -1.17 -0.36
C VAL A 247 -3.31 -0.32 0.80
N LYS A 248 -3.60 0.95 0.51
CA LYS A 248 -4.28 1.85 1.42
C LYS A 248 -5.57 2.35 0.77
N TRP A 249 -6.69 1.87 1.27
CA TRP A 249 -8.01 2.35 0.90
C TRP A 249 -8.40 3.55 1.75
N ILE A 250 -9.02 4.55 1.14
CA ILE A 250 -9.32 5.84 1.78
C ILE A 250 -10.76 6.24 1.49
N HIS A 251 -11.47 6.61 2.56
CA HIS A 251 -12.86 7.04 2.53
C HIS A 251 -12.98 8.57 2.45
N GLY A 252 -14.16 9.06 2.04
CA GLY A 252 -14.48 10.50 2.10
C GLY A 252 -14.78 11.00 3.53
N GLU A 253 -15.08 10.08 4.44
CA GLU A 253 -15.43 10.33 5.84
C GLU A 253 -14.55 9.47 6.77
N PRO A 254 -14.50 9.76 8.09
CA PRO A 254 -13.75 8.96 9.05
C PRO A 254 -14.13 7.47 9.00
N PHE A 255 -13.14 6.60 8.82
CA PHE A 255 -13.34 5.15 8.81
C PHE A 255 -13.01 4.56 10.17
N ASN A 256 -13.98 3.97 10.87
CA ASN A 256 -13.78 3.37 12.19
C ASN A 256 -12.95 4.25 13.16
N ALA A 257 -13.36 5.52 13.33
CA ALA A 257 -12.61 6.56 14.05
C ALA A 257 -12.14 6.16 15.47
N ASN A 258 -12.95 5.37 16.18
CA ASN A 258 -12.60 4.84 17.50
C ASN A 258 -11.35 3.96 17.44
N SER A 259 -11.29 3.04 16.47
CA SER A 259 -10.13 2.15 16.31
C SER A 259 -8.85 2.91 15.92
N TYR A 260 -8.96 3.99 15.14
CA TYR A 260 -7.81 4.87 14.82
C TYR A 260 -7.28 5.58 16.07
N SER A 261 -8.16 5.95 17.00
CA SER A 261 -7.77 6.60 18.25
C SER A 261 -7.14 5.61 19.24
N MET A 262 -7.64 4.36 19.25
CA MET A 262 -7.16 3.29 20.12
C MET A 262 -5.85 2.65 19.64
N SER A 263 -5.55 2.68 18.35
CA SER A 263 -4.34 2.04 17.80
C SER A 263 -3.03 2.76 18.17
N ARG A 264 -3.11 3.97 18.76
CA ARG A 264 -1.97 4.66 19.37
C ARG A 264 -1.47 3.91 20.61
N GLY A 265 -0.53 2.99 20.39
CA GLY A 265 0.35 2.48 21.45
C GLY A 265 0.28 0.98 21.70
N ASP A 266 -0.66 0.25 21.11
CA ASP A 266 -0.78 -1.19 21.37
C ASP A 266 -1.16 -1.95 20.09
N TRP A 267 -0.14 -2.29 19.30
CA TRP A 267 -0.36 -3.33 18.29
C TRP A 267 -0.40 -4.66 19.02
N MET A 268 -1.56 -5.30 18.98
CA MET A 268 -1.85 -6.57 19.67
C MET A 268 -0.85 -7.70 19.34
N HIS A 269 0.02 -7.53 18.34
CA HIS A 269 1.00 -8.53 17.90
C HIS A 269 2.45 -8.03 17.82
N LYS A 270 2.81 -6.85 18.38
CA LYS A 270 4.18 -6.25 18.22
C LYS A 270 5.31 -7.16 18.63
N ASN A 271 5.04 -7.94 19.67
CA ASN A 271 5.99 -8.85 20.26
C ASN A 271 5.60 -10.30 19.99
N ASP A 272 4.69 -10.56 19.05
CA ASP A 272 4.35 -11.93 18.70
C ASP A 272 5.58 -12.61 18.11
N PRO A 273 5.92 -13.80 18.62
CA PRO A 273 6.94 -14.62 18.00
C PRO A 273 6.46 -14.98 16.58
N ASP A 274 7.41 -15.21 15.67
CA ASP A 274 7.09 -15.73 14.34
C ASP A 274 6.17 -16.95 14.49
N PRO A 275 5.09 -17.09 13.71
CA PRO A 275 4.18 -18.24 13.82
C PRO A 275 4.86 -19.59 13.56
N GLY A 276 6.06 -19.61 12.96
CA GLY A 276 6.88 -20.81 12.86
C GLY A 276 7.61 -21.19 14.15
N MET A 277 7.69 -20.29 15.13
CA MET A 277 8.24 -20.60 16.46
C MET A 277 7.21 -21.42 17.24
N CYS A 278 7.57 -22.66 17.54
CA CYS A 278 6.69 -23.57 18.27
C CYS A 278 6.76 -23.30 19.77
N VAL A 279 5.89 -22.41 20.26
CA VAL A 279 5.84 -21.97 21.65
C VAL A 279 4.41 -21.96 22.21
N ASN A 280 4.30 -22.06 23.52
CA ASN A 280 3.07 -21.74 24.25
C ASN A 280 3.08 -20.25 24.60
N ARG A 281 2.06 -19.51 24.16
CA ARG A 281 1.87 -18.08 24.43
C ARG A 281 1.13 -17.81 25.74
N HIS A 282 0.58 -18.86 26.36
CA HIS A 282 -0.12 -18.78 27.63
C HIS A 282 0.42 -19.80 28.63
N SER A 283 0.51 -19.39 29.90
CA SER A 283 1.01 -20.24 30.98
C SER A 283 0.15 -21.49 31.23
N GLN A 284 -1.14 -21.43 30.89
CA GLN A 284 -2.09 -22.54 31.06
C GLN A 284 -2.18 -23.49 29.86
N CYS A 285 -1.41 -23.30 28.78
CA CYS A 285 -1.50 -24.15 27.59
C CYS A 285 -1.39 -25.65 27.87
N GLU A 286 -0.46 -26.04 28.74
CA GLU A 286 -0.31 -27.45 29.16
C GLU A 286 -1.54 -27.96 29.92
N ALA A 287 -2.09 -27.15 30.84
CA ALA A 287 -3.28 -27.52 31.60
C ALA A 287 -4.50 -27.67 30.68
N TRP A 288 -4.67 -26.76 29.72
CA TRP A 288 -5.75 -26.80 28.73
C TRP A 288 -5.62 -27.98 27.77
N ALA A 289 -4.41 -28.27 27.29
CA ALA A 289 -4.15 -29.44 26.47
C ALA A 289 -4.53 -30.75 27.20
N ASN A 290 -4.23 -30.84 28.50
CA ASN A 290 -4.57 -32.00 29.33
C ASN A 290 -6.08 -32.21 29.55
N VAL A 291 -6.91 -31.19 29.34
CA VAL A 291 -8.39 -31.28 29.44
C VAL A 291 -9.09 -31.24 28.08
N ASP A 292 -8.35 -31.59 27.03
CA ASP A 292 -8.83 -31.79 25.65
C ASP A 292 -9.23 -30.49 24.92
N GLU A 293 -8.70 -29.34 25.33
CA GLU A 293 -8.94 -28.07 24.62
C GLU A 293 -8.35 -28.06 23.22
N CYS A 294 -7.31 -28.85 22.94
CA CYS A 294 -6.74 -28.98 21.60
C CYS A 294 -7.78 -29.44 20.56
N ASN A 295 -8.81 -30.18 20.98
CA ASN A 295 -9.91 -30.62 20.13
C ASN A 295 -11.14 -29.71 20.28
N LYS A 296 -11.52 -29.36 21.51
CA LYS A 296 -12.72 -28.55 21.80
C LYS A 296 -12.60 -27.10 21.34
N ASN A 297 -11.40 -26.54 21.45
CA ASN A 297 -11.08 -25.16 21.13
C ASN A 297 -9.85 -25.09 20.22
N SER A 298 -9.88 -25.91 19.17
CA SER A 298 -8.75 -26.18 18.29
C SER A 298 -8.14 -24.93 17.66
N GLN A 299 -8.96 -23.94 17.27
CA GLN A 299 -8.46 -22.70 16.68
C GLN A 299 -7.65 -21.88 17.68
N TYR A 300 -8.22 -21.60 18.87
CA TYR A 300 -7.53 -20.83 19.90
C TYR A 300 -6.25 -21.54 20.36
N MET A 301 -6.33 -22.86 20.53
CA MET A 301 -5.19 -23.67 20.94
C MET A 301 -4.11 -23.76 19.86
N ALA A 302 -4.48 -23.76 18.57
CA ALA A 302 -3.51 -23.67 17.48
C ALA A 302 -2.78 -22.32 17.45
N ASP A 303 -3.49 -21.21 17.73
CA ASP A 303 -2.90 -19.88 17.69
C ASP A 303 -2.05 -19.57 18.94
N ASN A 304 -2.39 -20.15 20.10
CA ASN A 304 -1.77 -19.79 21.39
C ASN A 304 -0.97 -20.92 22.06
N CYS A 305 -1.26 -22.18 21.75
CA CYS A 305 -0.78 -23.35 22.50
C CYS A 305 -0.28 -24.46 21.56
N ALA A 306 0.29 -24.07 20.41
CA ALA A 306 0.71 -25.00 19.36
C ALA A 306 1.70 -26.06 19.86
N LEU A 307 2.60 -25.69 20.78
CA LEU A 307 3.56 -26.60 21.39
C LEU A 307 2.86 -27.65 22.28
N ALA A 308 1.99 -27.22 23.21
CA ALA A 308 1.24 -28.11 24.09
C ALA A 308 0.34 -29.09 23.29
N CYS A 309 -0.26 -28.61 22.19
CA CYS A 309 -1.08 -29.43 21.30
C CYS A 309 -0.28 -30.23 20.25
N LYS A 310 1.06 -30.19 20.28
CA LYS A 310 1.95 -30.92 19.35
C LYS A 310 1.66 -30.63 17.87
N LEU A 311 1.26 -29.40 17.56
CA LEU A 311 0.95 -28.94 16.21
C LEU A 311 2.20 -28.52 15.42
N CYS A 312 3.34 -28.38 16.10
CA CYS A 312 4.61 -27.91 15.57
C CYS A 312 5.81 -28.58 16.27
N SER A 313 7.01 -28.38 15.73
CA SER A 313 8.27 -28.82 16.33
C SER A 313 9.04 -27.63 16.93
N PRO A 314 9.65 -27.76 18.13
CA PRO A 314 10.56 -26.72 18.65
C PRO A 314 11.69 -26.40 17.67
N CYS A 315 11.91 -25.11 17.40
CA CYS A 315 12.96 -24.62 16.51
C CYS A 315 13.89 -23.67 17.26
N SER A 316 15.15 -23.60 16.86
CA SER A 316 16.02 -22.48 17.25
C SER A 316 15.72 -21.24 16.40
N ASP A 317 16.00 -20.04 16.90
CA ASP A 317 15.70 -18.78 16.21
C ASP A 317 16.35 -18.66 14.82
N ASN A 318 17.49 -19.34 14.61
CA ASN A 318 18.22 -19.32 13.34
C ASN A 318 17.85 -20.48 12.40
N ASP A 319 17.03 -21.42 12.85
CA ASP A 319 16.62 -22.59 12.06
C ASP A 319 15.44 -22.24 11.14
N LYS A 320 15.77 -21.57 10.04
CA LYS A 320 14.79 -21.13 9.03
C LYS A 320 14.03 -22.30 8.41
N GLU A 321 14.64 -23.49 8.30
CA GLU A 321 13.98 -24.66 7.72
C GLU A 321 12.89 -25.19 8.65
N CYS A 322 13.20 -25.33 9.94
CA CYS A 322 12.22 -25.71 10.97
C CYS A 322 11.10 -24.68 11.08
N ILE A 323 11.44 -23.38 11.16
CA ILE A 323 10.46 -22.29 11.22
C ILE A 323 9.54 -22.33 10.00
N ASN A 324 10.09 -22.45 8.79
CA ASN A 324 9.29 -22.53 7.57
C ASN A 324 8.42 -23.79 7.50
N SER A 325 8.91 -24.93 8.00
CA SER A 325 8.10 -26.16 8.10
C SER A 325 6.89 -25.97 9.01
N ASN A 326 7.08 -25.35 10.18
CA ASN A 326 5.98 -25.03 11.09
C ASN A 326 5.00 -24.01 10.49
N ARG A 327 5.50 -22.97 9.83
CA ARG A 327 4.66 -21.99 9.11
C ARG A 327 3.77 -22.67 8.08
N ALA A 328 4.35 -23.56 7.26
CA ALA A 328 3.61 -24.29 6.24
C ALA A 328 2.49 -25.16 6.85
N LYS A 329 2.79 -25.90 7.93
CA LYS A 329 1.79 -26.70 8.67
C LYS A 329 0.65 -25.86 9.22
N ALA A 330 0.95 -24.65 9.69
CA ALA A 330 -0.02 -23.70 10.23
C ALA A 330 -0.70 -22.82 9.16
N GLY A 331 -0.43 -23.06 7.86
CA GLY A 331 -1.05 -22.33 6.75
C GLY A 331 -0.54 -20.90 6.53
N TYR A 332 0.62 -20.57 7.10
CA TYR A 332 1.31 -19.29 6.89
C TYR A 332 2.19 -19.34 5.64
N LEU A 333 2.44 -18.17 5.06
CA LEU A 333 3.39 -17.99 3.96
C LEU A 333 4.80 -18.43 4.40
N ILE A 334 5.46 -19.27 3.61
CA ILE A 334 6.90 -19.53 3.75
C ILE A 334 7.67 -18.30 3.29
N LEU A 335 8.57 -17.78 4.14
CA LEU A 335 9.38 -16.61 3.80
C LEU A 335 10.72 -17.08 3.21
N GLU A 336 10.90 -16.91 1.91
CA GLU A 336 12.15 -17.24 1.24
C GLU A 336 13.08 -16.02 1.25
N ALA A 337 14.29 -16.16 1.81
CA ALA A 337 15.22 -15.02 1.97
C ALA A 337 15.55 -14.32 0.64
N LYS A 338 15.58 -15.07 -0.46
CA LYS A 338 15.82 -14.53 -1.81
C LYS A 338 14.71 -13.58 -2.28
N GLU A 339 13.48 -13.72 -1.80
CA GLU A 339 12.36 -12.82 -2.14
C GLU A 339 12.56 -11.41 -1.61
N LEU A 340 13.31 -11.30 -0.50
CA LEU A 340 13.55 -10.05 0.21
C LEU A 340 14.93 -9.48 -0.08
N ALA A 341 15.71 -10.10 -0.97
CA ALA A 341 17.08 -9.67 -1.26
C ALA A 341 17.15 -8.22 -1.75
N SER A 342 16.18 -7.81 -2.58
CA SER A 342 16.07 -6.42 -3.07
C SER A 342 15.84 -5.39 -1.96
N LEU A 343 15.37 -5.84 -0.79
CA LEU A 343 15.15 -5.00 0.37
C LEU A 343 16.40 -4.87 1.23
N LEU A 344 17.47 -5.67 1.07
CA LEU A 344 18.58 -5.75 2.04
C LEU A 344 19.70 -4.72 1.84
N ASP A 345 19.77 -4.08 0.67
CA ASP A 345 20.83 -3.12 0.30
C ASP A 345 20.48 -1.67 0.60
#